data_AF-A0A7Y2YL43-F1
#
_entry.id   AF-A0A7Y2YL43-F1
#
_cell.length_a   1.000
_cell.length_b   1.000
_cell.length_c   1.000
_cell.angle_alpha   90.00
_cell.angle_beta   90.00
_cell.angle_gamma   90.00
#
_symmetry.space_group_name_H-M   'P 1'
#
loop_
_entity.id
_entity.type
_entity.pdbx_description
1 polymer ?
#
loop_
_entity_poly.entity_id
_entity_poly.type
_entity_poly.pdbx_seq_one_letter_code
_entity_poly.pdbx_strand_id
1 'polypeptide(L)'
;MSRILDSRGIAHSFAGHPAMGGLFFAENPPGNYRDWLDSDYTFYDTMAPVLHDHGVLCEPDSREPWFICEAHARDDSLDKTLAAFEQAVDITLEKGKTNGAKHREN
;
A
#
# COMPACT_ATOMS: atom_id res chain seq x y z
N MET A 1 -8.09 -5.34 0.58
CA MET A 1 -6.63 -5.15 0.55
C MET A 1 -5.89 -6.42 0.98
N SER A 2 -6.02 -6.91 2.21
CA SER A 2 -5.28 -8.12 2.69
C SER A 2 -5.31 -9.31 1.71
N ARG A 3 -6.50 -9.77 1.27
CA ARG A 3 -6.62 -10.87 0.29
C ARG A 3 -5.86 -10.64 -1.04
N ILE A 4 -5.79 -9.40 -1.51
CA ILE A 4 -5.07 -9.01 -2.74
C ILE A 4 -3.56 -9.20 -2.51
N LEU A 5 -3.07 -8.78 -1.35
CA LEU A 5 -1.66 -8.91 -0.96
C LEU A 5 -1.27 -10.38 -0.69
N ASP A 6 -2.12 -11.13 0.01
CA ASP A 6 -1.93 -12.56 0.28
C ASP A 6 -1.78 -13.37 -1.01
N SER A 7 -2.64 -13.10 -2.00
CA SER A 7 -2.61 -13.80 -3.30
C SER A 7 -1.28 -13.60 -4.06
N ARG A 8 -0.52 -12.57 -3.70
CA ARG A 8 0.79 -12.21 -4.27
C ARG A 8 1.96 -12.53 -3.34
N GLY A 9 1.69 -13.13 -2.18
CA GLY A 9 2.70 -13.47 -1.17
C GLY A 9 3.39 -12.24 -0.56
N ILE A 10 2.71 -11.09 -0.50
CA ILE A 10 3.27 -9.86 0.05
C ILE A 10 3.00 -9.83 1.56
N ALA A 11 4.08 -9.85 2.36
CA ALA A 11 3.99 -9.67 3.80
C ALA A 11 3.38 -8.30 4.12
N HIS A 12 2.37 -8.28 4.98
CA HIS A 12 1.66 -7.06 5.32
C HIS A 12 0.98 -7.15 6.68
N SER A 13 0.71 -5.99 7.25
CA SER A 13 -0.01 -5.84 8.50
C SER A 13 -0.80 -4.54 8.51
N PHE A 14 -1.84 -4.53 9.34
CA PHE A 14 -2.69 -3.36 9.56
C PHE A 14 -2.67 -2.98 11.04
N ALA A 15 -2.67 -1.69 11.33
CA ALA A 15 -2.76 -1.18 12.70
C ALA A 15 -3.71 0.01 12.79
N GLY A 16 -4.20 0.31 13.99
CA GLY A 16 -5.12 1.43 14.22
C GLY A 16 -6.59 1.06 14.15
N HIS A 17 -7.45 2.08 14.08
CA HIS A 17 -8.90 1.91 14.09
C HIS A 17 -9.40 1.50 12.69
N PRO A 18 -10.46 0.69 12.53
CA PRO A 18 -10.93 0.23 11.20
C PRO A 18 -11.25 1.33 10.19
N ALA A 19 -11.63 2.52 10.66
CA ALA A 19 -11.90 3.71 9.82
C ALA A 19 -10.67 4.64 9.64
N MET A 20 -9.55 4.35 10.30
CA MET A 20 -8.31 5.14 10.35
C MET A 20 -7.11 4.19 10.44
N GLY A 21 -7.00 3.25 9.49
CA GLY A 21 -6.04 2.15 9.56
C GLY A 21 -4.75 2.45 8.80
N GLY A 22 -3.60 2.13 9.40
CA GLY A 22 -2.31 2.10 8.70
C GLY A 22 -2.11 0.78 7.96
N LEU A 23 -1.43 0.82 6.81
CA LEU A 23 -1.00 -0.35 6.04
C LEU A 23 0.54 -0.38 6.01
N PHE A 24 1.11 -1.49 6.48
CA PHE A 24 2.56 -1.71 6.50
C PHE A 24 2.90 -2.96 5.69
N PHE A 25 3.94 -2.90 4.87
CA PHE A 25 4.43 -4.04 4.08
C PHE A 25 5.45 -4.88 4.88
N ALA A 26 5.03 -5.31 6.07
CA ALA A 26 5.78 -6.17 6.99
C ALA A 26 4.79 -7.06 7.76
N GLU A 27 5.24 -8.23 8.23
CA GLU A 27 4.39 -9.18 8.98
C GLU A 27 3.78 -8.57 10.25
N ASN A 28 4.51 -7.66 10.90
CA ASN A 28 4.06 -6.95 12.10
C ASN A 28 4.17 -5.43 11.87
N PRO A 29 3.23 -4.65 12.40
CA PRO A 29 3.30 -3.19 12.31
C PRO A 29 4.44 -2.67 13.20
N PRO A 30 5.04 -1.51 12.86
CA PRO A 30 6.06 -0.89 13.70
C PRO A 30 5.44 -0.51 15.06
N GLY A 31 6.15 -0.82 16.15
CA GLY A 31 5.70 -0.51 17.51
C GLY A 31 6.01 0.93 17.93
N ASN A 32 7.01 1.55 17.30
CA ASN A 32 7.38 2.93 17.51
C ASN A 32 8.02 3.55 16.25
N TYR A 33 8.33 4.85 16.31
CA TYR A 33 8.89 5.59 15.19
C TYR A 33 10.24 5.05 14.67
N ARG A 34 11.10 4.53 15.55
CA ARG A 34 12.40 3.95 15.12
C ARG A 34 12.19 2.67 14.32
N ASP A 35 11.25 1.84 14.76
CA ASP A 35 10.91 0.61 14.03
C ASP A 35 10.39 0.94 12.62
N TRP A 36 9.63 2.03 12.48
CA TRP A 36 9.20 2.52 11.16
C TRP A 36 10.37 3.06 10.33
N LEU A 37 11.26 3.86 10.94
CA LEU A 37 12.42 4.44 10.26
C LEU A 37 13.33 3.36 9.65
N ASP A 38 13.46 2.23 10.34
CA ASP A 38 14.28 1.09 9.92
C ASP A 38 13.53 0.13 8.96
N SER A 39 12.25 0.39 8.65
CA SER A 39 11.43 -0.44 7.75
C SER A 39 11.65 -0.08 6.27
N ASP A 40 11.43 -1.05 5.37
CA ASP A 40 11.43 -0.80 3.92
C ASP A 40 10.03 -0.32 3.48
N TYR A 41 9.88 0.99 3.34
CA TYR A 41 8.67 1.63 2.84
C TYR A 41 8.72 1.91 1.33
N THR A 42 9.76 1.46 0.61
CA THR A 42 9.93 1.69 -0.83
C THR A 42 8.73 1.17 -1.63
N PHE A 43 8.16 0.03 -1.22
CA PHE A 43 6.98 -0.53 -1.89
C PHE A 43 5.77 0.41 -1.76
N TYR A 44 5.54 0.97 -0.56
CA TYR A 44 4.44 1.91 -0.34
C TYR A 44 4.65 3.19 -1.14
N ASP A 45 5.86 3.78 -1.07
CA ASP A 45 6.22 5.00 -1.80
C ASP A 45 6.12 4.84 -3.33
N THR A 46 6.41 3.64 -3.83
CA THR A 46 6.28 3.33 -5.27
C THR A 46 4.82 3.17 -5.68
N MET A 47 3.99 2.62 -4.79
CA MET A 47 2.58 2.31 -5.06
C MET A 47 1.67 3.52 -4.92
N ALA A 48 1.92 4.43 -3.96
CA ALA A 48 1.05 5.57 -3.69
C ALA A 48 0.81 6.48 -4.91
N PRO A 49 1.84 6.86 -5.71
CA PRO A 49 1.61 7.62 -6.95
C PRO A 49 0.80 6.84 -7.99
N VAL A 50 0.96 5.52 -8.07
CA VAL A 50 0.16 4.68 -8.97
C VAL A 50 -1.30 4.68 -8.53
N LEU A 51 -1.58 4.61 -7.23
CA LEU A 51 -2.95 4.75 -6.71
C LEU A 51 -3.55 6.11 -7.08
N HIS A 52 -2.77 7.19 -7.00
CA HIS A 52 -3.21 8.54 -7.40
C HIS A 52 -3.60 8.59 -8.87
N ASP A 53 -2.77 8.02 -9.75
CA ASP A 53 -3.05 7.92 -11.19
C ASP A 53 -4.34 7.11 -11.48
N HIS A 54 -4.70 6.18 -10.59
CA HIS A 54 -5.91 5.38 -10.64
C HIS A 54 -7.09 5.98 -9.86
N GLY A 55 -6.98 7.23 -9.41
CA GLY A 55 -8.07 7.98 -8.77
C GLY A 55 -8.28 7.69 -7.28
N VAL A 56 -7.35 6.99 -6.63
CA VAL A 56 -7.36 6.74 -5.18
C VAL A 56 -6.32 7.63 -4.52
N LEU A 57 -6.76 8.65 -3.81
CA LEU A 57 -5.87 9.58 -3.10
C LEU A 57 -5.55 9.07 -1.70
N CYS A 58 -4.52 8.25 -1.56
CA CYS A 58 -3.92 7.94 -0.26
C CYS A 58 -2.80 8.94 0.07
N GLU A 59 -2.49 9.15 1.34
CA GLU A 59 -1.30 9.94 1.67
C GLU A 59 -0.03 9.17 1.25
N PRO A 60 0.89 9.77 0.46
CA PRO A 60 2.15 9.15 0.05
C PRO A 60 3.20 9.11 1.19
N ASP A 61 2.75 8.84 2.41
CA ASP A 61 3.56 8.63 3.59
C ASP A 61 2.98 7.41 4.34
N SER A 62 3.76 6.33 4.43
CA SER A 62 3.31 5.08 5.07
C SER A 62 3.06 5.21 6.57
N ARG A 63 3.42 6.34 7.19
CA ARG A 63 3.07 6.66 8.59
C ARG A 63 1.63 7.12 8.73
N GLU A 64 1.08 7.71 7.69
CA GLU A 64 -0.24 8.34 7.71
C GLU A 64 -1.33 7.29 7.46
N PRO A 65 -2.43 7.32 8.24
CA PRO A 65 -3.46 6.30 8.13
C PRO A 65 -4.37 6.53 6.91
N TRP A 66 -5.00 5.46 6.47
CA TRP A 66 -6.10 5.51 5.52
C TRP A 66 -7.40 5.81 6.24
N PHE A 67 -8.15 6.76 5.70
CA PHE A 67 -9.44 7.18 6.27
C PHE A 67 -10.60 6.63 5.44
N ILE A 68 -11.58 6.04 6.13
CA ILE A 68 -12.86 5.64 5.54
C ILE A 68 -13.96 6.39 6.25
N CYS A 69 -14.86 6.98 5.46
CA CYS A 69 -16.06 7.64 5.95
C CYS A 69 -17.32 7.00 5.36
N GLU A 70 -18.46 7.33 5.94
CA GLU A 70 -19.76 6.78 5.53
C GLU A 70 -20.04 6.94 4.02
N ALA A 71 -19.62 8.06 3.41
CA ALA A 71 -19.84 8.30 1.99
C ALA A 71 -19.25 7.19 1.09
N HIS A 72 -18.10 6.63 1.46
CA HIS A 72 -17.46 5.55 0.70
C HIS A 72 -18.30 4.26 0.66
N ALA A 73 -19.19 4.06 1.64
CA ALA A 73 -20.08 2.90 1.70
C ALA A 73 -21.42 3.14 0.98
N ARG A 74 -21.68 4.35 0.47
CA ARG A 74 -22.95 4.71 -0.17
C ARG A 74 -22.98 4.42 -1.67
N ASP A 75 -21.83 4.16 -2.28
CA ASP A 75 -21.66 3.87 -3.70
C ASP A 75 -20.58 2.80 -3.94
N ASP A 76 -20.05 2.73 -5.16
CA ASP A 76 -19.02 1.78 -5.57
C ASP A 76 -17.57 2.24 -5.29
N SER A 77 -17.38 3.29 -4.48
CA SER A 77 -16.05 3.84 -4.16
C SER A 77 -15.12 2.80 -3.55
N LEU A 78 -15.61 1.95 -2.64
CA LEU A 78 -14.80 0.89 -2.02
C LEU A 78 -14.38 -0.17 -3.04
N ASP A 79 -15.27 -0.58 -3.94
CA ASP A 79 -14.95 -1.56 -4.98
C ASP A 79 -13.94 -1.00 -5.97
N LYS A 80 -14.12 0.25 -6.41
CA LYS A 80 -13.15 0.98 -7.26
C LYS A 80 -11.80 1.10 -6.58
N THR A 81 -11.78 1.40 -5.28
CA THR A 81 -10.56 1.52 -4.49
C THR A 81 -9.82 0.19 -4.44
N LEU A 82 -10.53 -0.93 -4.24
CA LEU A 82 -9.92 -2.25 -4.22
C LEU A 82 -9.39 -2.69 -5.59
N ALA A 83 -10.11 -2.37 -6.68
CA ALA A 83 -9.66 -2.63 -8.04
C ALA A 83 -8.41 -1.82 -8.40
N ALA A 84 -8.40 -0.52 -8.07
CA ALA A 84 -7.23 0.34 -8.24
C ALA A 84 -6.05 -0.11 -7.38
N PHE A 85 -6.30 -0.53 -6.13
CA PHE A 85 -5.28 -1.09 -5.24
C PHE A 85 -4.65 -2.37 -5.81
N GLU A 86 -5.46 -3.26 -6.37
CA GLU A 86 -4.95 -4.46 -7.02
C GLU A 86 -4.03 -4.13 -8.21
N GLN A 87 -4.48 -3.22 -9.09
CA GLN A 87 -3.68 -2.77 -10.23
C GLN A 87 -2.38 -2.07 -9.78
N ALA A 88 -2.45 -1.23 -8.75
CA ALA A 88 -1.29 -0.52 -8.23
C ALA A 88 -0.25 -1.49 -7.63
N VAL A 89 -0.70 -2.54 -6.92
CA VAL A 89 0.19 -3.59 -6.42
C VAL A 89 0.90 -4.30 -7.58
N ASP A 90 0.17 -4.69 -8.63
CA ASP A 90 0.76 -5.37 -9.79
C ASP A 90 1.81 -4.50 -10.50
N ILE A 91 1.47 -3.24 -10.76
CA ILE A 91 2.38 -2.29 -11.39
C ILE A 91 3.64 -2.06 -10.52
N THR A 92 3.48 -1.95 -9.20
CA THR A 92 4.61 -1.79 -8.27
C THR A 92 5.54 -3.01 -8.29
N LEU A 93 4.98 -4.23 -8.34
CA LEU A 93 5.78 -5.46 -8.49
C LEU A 93 6.58 -5.46 -9.81
N GLU A 94 5.99 -5.02 -10.91
CA GLU A 94 6.66 -4.90 -12.22
C GLU A 94 7.78 -3.85 -12.20
N LYS A 95 7.54 -2.68 -11.57
CA LYS A 95 8.55 -1.65 -11.36
C LYS A 95 9.72 -2.16 -10.52
N GLY A 96 9.45 -2.91 -9.45
CA GLY A 96 10.47 -3.54 -8.61
C GLY A 96 11.36 -4.52 -9.38
N LYS A 97 10.77 -5.37 -10.24
CA LYS A 97 11.52 -6.30 -11.12
C LYS A 97 12.43 -5.53 -12.09
N THR A 98 11.92 -4.46 -12.69
CA THR A 98 12.66 -3.63 -13.64
C THR A 98 13.85 -2.94 -12.98
N ASN A 99 13.68 -2.42 -11.75
CA ASN A 99 14.75 -1.79 -11.00
C ASN A 99 15.83 -2.78 -10.58
N GLY A 100 15.44 -4.00 -10.17
CA GLY A 100 16.38 -5.08 -9.84
C GLY A 100 17.18 -5.59 -11.04
N ALA A 101 16.59 -5.60 -12.24
CA ALA A 101 17.30 -5.96 -13.48
C ALA A 101 18.37 -4.92 -13.85
N LYS A 102 18.03 -3.62 -13.79
CA LYS A 102 18.98 -2.52 -14.07
C LYS A 102 20.18 -2.49 -13.11
N HIS A 103 20.01 -2.94 -11.87
CA HIS A 103 21.08 -2.95 -10.87
C HIS A 103 22.04 -4.16 -11.00
N ARG A 104 21.66 -5.20 -11.75
CA ARG A 104 22.49 -6.39 -12.00
C ARG A 104 23.36 -6.28 -13.26
N GLU A 105 23.13 -5.26 -14.09
CA GLU A 105 23.87 -5.01 -15.33
C GLU A 105 25.01 -3.97 -15.17
N ASN A 106 25.27 -3.49 -13.94
CA ASN A 106 26.35 -2.57 -13.60
C ASN A 106 27.41 -3.22 -12.71
#